data_AF-A0A841APH4-F1
#
_entry.id   AF-A0A841APH4-F1
#
_cell.length_a   1.000
_cell.length_b   1.000
_cell.length_c   1.000
_cell.angle_alpha   90.00
_cell.angle_beta   90.00
_cell.angle_gamma   90.00
#
_symmetry.space_group_name_H-M   'P 1'
#
loop_
_entity.id
_entity.type
_entity.pdbx_description
1 polymer ?
#
loop_
_entity_poly.entity_id
_entity_poly.type
_entity_poly.pdbx_seq_one_letter_code
_entity_poly.pdbx_strand_id
1 'polypeptide(L)'
;MNDESPKTTEVKGKFRPPTDGSTLPSLTFALTNEEARAGAPEDVVAEFMKTWAPPGASSWYSMKINETPGNGRQSIEASLVVPSANKWELGEARISRIGGRAPSDVDFRNLLYTRIGASAVAGGRIEAAMKRLILHMSGTLEPAFADAEDQWLTLEKKLRAAAMAVGERAADVIEVLDWGQANKIREIRNDMIHAYWWDYSNVGITRGRVHRDGTSEVILMTPEQLDSDCGKLQNYAEALDSAMDGIWLNIYLPRLNDEPTA
;
A
#
# COMPACT_ATOMS: atom_id res chain seq x y z
N MET A 1 -12.24 -34.86 -31.58
CA MET A 1 -11.32 -33.87 -31.00
C MET A 1 -12.05 -33.23 -29.86
N ASN A 2 -11.85 -33.76 -28.65
CA ASN A 2 -12.39 -33.12 -27.45
C ASN A 2 -11.45 -31.96 -27.14
N ASP A 3 -12.04 -30.78 -27.00
CA ASP A 3 -11.35 -29.55 -26.64
C ASP A 3 -10.90 -29.67 -25.17
N GLU A 4 -9.65 -30.09 -24.96
CA GLU A 4 -8.97 -30.22 -23.66
C GLU A 4 -8.50 -28.87 -23.11
N SER A 5 -9.19 -27.79 -23.45
CA SER A 5 -8.87 -26.47 -22.91
C SER A 5 -9.23 -26.42 -21.41
N PRO A 6 -8.34 -25.91 -20.55
CA PRO A 6 -8.60 -25.78 -19.12
C PRO A 6 -9.88 -24.97 -18.87
N LYS A 7 -10.80 -25.51 -18.06
CA LYS A 7 -12.01 -24.80 -17.65
C LYS A 7 -11.61 -23.56 -16.85
N THR A 8 -11.68 -22.40 -17.49
CA THR A 8 -11.42 -21.11 -16.85
C THR A 8 -12.67 -20.71 -16.08
N THR A 9 -12.57 -20.58 -14.76
CA THR A 9 -13.65 -19.97 -13.96
C THR A 9 -13.24 -18.56 -13.61
N GLU A 10 -13.98 -17.58 -14.12
CA GLU A 10 -13.76 -16.17 -13.80
C GLU A 10 -14.32 -15.87 -12.41
N VAL A 11 -13.46 -15.77 -11.38
CA VAL A 11 -13.88 -15.27 -10.06
C VAL A 11 -13.76 -13.76 -10.08
N LYS A 12 -14.90 -13.07 -9.95
CA LYS A 12 -14.97 -11.61 -9.89
C LYS A 12 -14.43 -11.10 -8.55
N GLY A 13 -13.12 -10.87 -8.47
CA GLY A 13 -12.53 -10.04 -7.42
C GLY A 13 -12.95 -8.58 -7.60
N LYS A 14 -13.23 -7.87 -6.51
CA LYS A 14 -13.40 -6.42 -6.58
C LYS A 14 -12.02 -5.78 -6.65
N PHE A 15 -11.74 -5.16 -7.80
CA PHE A 15 -10.55 -4.36 -8.02
C PHE A 15 -10.94 -2.89 -8.03
N ARG A 16 -10.14 -2.04 -7.39
CA ARG A 16 -10.26 -0.60 -7.59
C ARG A 16 -9.94 -0.27 -9.05
N PRO A 17 -10.80 0.45 -9.78
CA PRO A 17 -10.44 0.97 -11.08
C PRO A 17 -9.19 1.85 -10.93
N PRO A 18 -8.15 1.60 -11.73
CA PRO A 18 -6.95 2.39 -11.66
C PRO A 18 -7.26 3.82 -12.12
N THR A 19 -6.70 4.80 -11.42
CA THR A 19 -6.95 6.23 -11.65
C THR A 19 -6.41 6.73 -13.00
N ASP A 20 -5.61 5.92 -13.69
CA ASP A 20 -4.97 6.21 -14.98
C ASP A 20 -5.77 5.67 -16.19
N GLY A 21 -6.94 5.08 -15.98
CA GLY A 21 -7.77 4.53 -17.07
C GLY A 21 -7.29 3.18 -17.60
N SER A 22 -6.31 2.51 -16.97
CA SER A 22 -5.93 1.15 -17.33
C SER A 22 -7.04 0.12 -17.01
N THR A 23 -7.02 -1.03 -17.71
CA THR A 23 -8.00 -2.10 -17.46
C THR A 23 -7.81 -2.71 -16.07
N LEU A 24 -8.92 -3.13 -15.45
CA LEU A 24 -8.91 -3.87 -14.19
C LEU A 24 -8.05 -5.14 -14.36
N PRO A 25 -7.29 -5.57 -13.34
CA PRO A 25 -6.60 -6.84 -13.38
C PRO A 25 -7.60 -7.97 -13.68
N SER A 26 -7.35 -8.77 -14.70
CA SER A 26 -8.03 -10.03 -14.89
C SER A 26 -7.43 -11.07 -13.94
N LEU A 27 -8.29 -11.87 -13.32
CA LEU A 27 -7.90 -13.07 -12.59
C LEU A 27 -8.31 -14.27 -13.44
N THR A 28 -7.35 -14.83 -14.16
CA THR A 28 -7.56 -16.10 -14.86
C THR A 28 -7.21 -17.22 -13.91
N PHE A 29 -8.22 -17.99 -13.50
CA PHE A 29 -8.02 -19.23 -12.75
C PHE A 29 -7.99 -20.39 -13.74
N ALA A 30 -6.85 -21.05 -13.88
CA ALA A 30 -6.83 -22.39 -14.45
C ALA A 30 -7.24 -23.37 -13.35
N LEU A 31 -8.47 -23.90 -13.42
CA LEU A 31 -8.87 -25.03 -12.61
C LEU A 31 -8.14 -26.27 -13.11
N THR A 32 -7.16 -26.71 -12.35
CA THR A 32 -6.78 -28.12 -12.34
C THR A 32 -7.60 -28.78 -11.23
N ASN A 33 -8.86 -29.10 -11.54
CA ASN A 33 -9.70 -29.91 -10.67
C ASN A 33 -9.26 -31.39 -10.72
N GLU A 34 -9.83 -32.27 -9.88
CA GLU A 34 -9.54 -33.71 -9.92
C GLU A 34 -9.70 -34.33 -11.32
N GLU A 35 -10.64 -33.83 -12.14
CA GLU A 35 -10.81 -34.26 -13.54
C GLU A 35 -9.62 -33.87 -14.44
N ALA A 36 -9.07 -32.66 -14.30
CA ALA A 36 -7.86 -32.24 -15.01
C ALA A 36 -6.61 -32.98 -14.52
N ARG A 37 -6.59 -33.37 -13.24
CA ARG A 37 -5.54 -34.22 -12.65
C ARG A 37 -5.53 -35.62 -13.26
N ALA A 38 -6.70 -36.15 -13.63
CA ALA A 38 -6.86 -37.46 -14.25
C ALA A 38 -6.41 -37.53 -15.72
N GLY A 39 -6.32 -36.38 -16.40
CA GLY A 39 -5.87 -36.27 -17.80
C GLY A 39 -4.40 -35.84 -17.98
N ALA A 40 -3.74 -35.36 -16.93
CA ALA A 40 -2.35 -34.93 -16.99
C ALA A 40 -1.38 -36.11 -16.77
N PRO A 41 -0.23 -36.15 -17.47
CA PRO A 41 0.82 -37.14 -17.21
C PRO A 41 1.27 -37.14 -15.74
N GLU A 42 1.45 -38.33 -15.17
CA GLU A 42 1.78 -38.51 -13.74
C GLU A 42 3.08 -37.80 -13.32
N ASP A 43 4.06 -37.72 -14.22
CA ASP A 43 5.32 -37.01 -14.05
C ASP A 43 5.13 -35.49 -13.98
N VAL A 44 4.24 -34.94 -14.81
CA VAL A 44 3.87 -33.52 -14.78
C VAL A 44 3.14 -33.18 -13.48
N VAL A 45 2.22 -34.03 -13.05
CA VAL A 45 1.52 -33.86 -11.77
C VAL A 45 2.48 -34.01 -10.59
N ALA A 46 3.41 -34.96 -10.63
CA ALA A 46 4.38 -35.17 -9.56
C ALA A 46 5.38 -34.01 -9.46
N GLU A 47 5.89 -33.50 -10.59
CA GLU A 47 6.79 -32.35 -10.63
C GLU A 47 6.08 -31.08 -10.19
N PHE A 48 4.83 -30.89 -10.59
CA PHE A 48 4.00 -29.80 -10.10
C PHE A 48 3.76 -29.90 -8.58
N MET A 49 3.37 -31.07 -8.06
CA MET A 49 3.14 -31.27 -6.62
C MET A 49 4.41 -31.04 -5.79
N LYS A 50 5.58 -31.35 -6.35
CA LYS A 50 6.88 -31.11 -5.73
C LYS A 50 7.27 -29.62 -5.72
N THR A 51 6.85 -28.86 -6.73
CA THR A 51 7.39 -27.52 -7.00
C THR A 51 6.39 -26.41 -6.66
N TRP A 52 5.09 -26.68 -6.75
CA TRP A 52 4.01 -25.67 -6.75
C TRP A 52 2.81 -25.99 -5.84
N ALA A 53 2.64 -27.22 -5.34
CA ALA A 53 1.55 -27.51 -4.40
C ALA A 53 2.02 -27.46 -2.93
N PRO A 54 1.36 -26.69 -2.05
CA PRO A 54 1.66 -26.77 -0.62
C PRO A 54 1.19 -28.13 -0.04
N PRO A 55 1.86 -28.64 1.01
CA PRO A 55 1.46 -29.89 1.65
C PRO A 55 -0.01 -29.89 2.09
N GLY A 56 -0.78 -30.89 1.67
CA GLY A 56 -2.18 -31.06 2.07
C GLY A 56 -3.21 -30.28 1.24
N ALA A 57 -2.82 -29.64 0.13
CA ALA A 57 -3.77 -29.00 -0.77
C ALA A 57 -4.70 -30.02 -1.47
N SER A 58 -6.01 -29.82 -1.34
CA SER A 58 -7.05 -30.60 -2.05
C SER A 58 -7.42 -30.00 -3.40
N SER A 59 -7.21 -28.69 -3.57
CA SER A 59 -7.41 -27.95 -4.82
C SER A 59 -6.32 -26.90 -4.96
N TRP A 60 -5.93 -26.62 -6.20
CA TRP A 60 -4.99 -25.56 -6.53
C TRP A 60 -5.44 -24.84 -7.79
N TYR A 61 -5.03 -23.57 -7.88
CA TYR A 61 -5.37 -22.71 -9.00
C TYR A 61 -4.10 -22.00 -9.43
N SER A 62 -3.76 -22.03 -10.72
CA SER A 62 -2.82 -21.05 -11.27
C SER A 62 -3.60 -19.78 -11.50
N MET A 63 -3.20 -18.72 -10.80
CA MET A 63 -3.71 -17.38 -10.98
C MET A 63 -2.68 -16.60 -11.78
N LYS A 64 -3.11 -15.92 -12.86
CA LYS A 64 -2.34 -14.86 -13.51
C LYS A 64 -2.96 -13.51 -13.15
N ILE A 65 -2.22 -12.67 -12.43
CA ILE A 65 -2.66 -11.30 -12.12
C ILE A 65 -1.99 -10.34 -13.10
N ASN A 66 -2.76 -9.61 -13.92
CA ASN A 66 -2.31 -8.67 -14.98
C ASN A 66 -1.88 -9.32 -16.30
N GLU A 67 -2.84 -9.61 -17.18
CA GLU A 67 -2.59 -9.85 -18.60
C GLU A 67 -2.90 -8.61 -19.47
N THR A 68 -2.62 -7.39 -18.99
CA THR A 68 -2.73 -6.19 -19.85
C THR A 68 -1.37 -5.81 -20.40
N PRO A 69 -1.08 -6.00 -21.70
CA PRO A 69 0.16 -5.53 -22.30
C PRO A 69 0.24 -4.00 -22.22
N GLY A 70 1.35 -3.46 -21.70
CA GLY A 70 1.71 -2.04 -21.88
C GLY A 70 1.56 -1.10 -20.66
N ASN A 71 1.08 -1.57 -19.50
CA ASN A 71 0.93 -0.73 -18.29
C ASN A 71 2.02 -0.92 -17.22
N GLY A 72 3.09 -1.67 -17.52
CA GLY A 72 4.19 -1.93 -16.58
C GLY A 72 3.83 -2.83 -15.39
N ARG A 73 2.62 -3.40 -15.34
CA ARG A 73 2.22 -4.35 -14.29
C ARG A 73 2.66 -5.78 -14.62
N GLN A 74 3.20 -6.47 -13.62
CA GLN A 74 3.75 -7.82 -13.78
C GLN A 74 2.66 -8.90 -13.67
N SER A 75 2.72 -9.91 -14.55
CA SER A 75 1.92 -11.12 -14.39
C SER A 75 2.41 -11.93 -13.21
N ILE A 76 1.55 -12.19 -12.22
CA ILE A 76 1.90 -13.03 -11.06
C ILE A 76 1.32 -14.41 -11.32
N GLU A 77 2.17 -15.44 -11.35
CA GLU A 77 1.76 -16.85 -11.36
C GLU A 77 1.88 -17.44 -9.95
N ALA A 78 0.78 -17.97 -9.41
CA ALA A 78 0.74 -18.52 -8.05
C ALA A 78 -0.24 -19.67 -7.91
N SER A 79 0.04 -20.58 -6.97
CA SER A 79 -0.89 -21.62 -6.51
C SER A 79 -1.70 -21.16 -5.30
N LEU A 80 -3.02 -21.26 -5.36
CA LEU A 80 -3.94 -20.87 -4.28
C LEU A 80 -4.54 -22.09 -3.58
N VAL A 81 -4.53 -22.10 -2.24
CA VAL A 81 -5.35 -23.00 -1.43
C VAL A 81 -6.61 -22.27 -1.00
N VAL A 82 -7.77 -22.79 -1.41
CA VAL A 82 -9.06 -22.20 -1.06
C VAL A 82 -9.62 -22.94 0.17
N PRO A 83 -9.92 -22.25 1.28
CA PRO A 83 -10.55 -22.87 2.43
C PRO A 83 -11.95 -23.37 2.06
N SER A 84 -12.47 -24.35 2.79
CA SER A 84 -13.84 -24.89 2.61
C SER A 84 -14.97 -23.90 2.96
N ALA A 85 -14.65 -22.61 3.08
CA ALA A 85 -15.60 -21.54 3.37
C ALA A 85 -16.32 -21.10 2.09
N ASN A 86 -17.61 -20.80 2.22
CA ASN A 86 -18.46 -20.44 1.08
C ASN A 86 -18.21 -19.02 0.54
N LYS A 87 -17.39 -18.21 1.23
CA LYS A 87 -17.03 -16.85 0.84
C LYS A 87 -15.60 -16.55 1.28
N TRP A 88 -14.80 -16.06 0.36
CA TRP A 88 -13.44 -15.56 0.59
C TRP A 88 -13.16 -14.45 -0.43
N GLU A 89 -12.28 -13.53 -0.09
CA GLU A 89 -11.85 -12.47 -1.00
C GLU A 89 -10.32 -12.44 -1.12
N LEU A 90 -9.81 -12.17 -2.32
CA LEU A 90 -8.37 -12.25 -2.59
C LEU A 90 -7.56 -11.19 -1.81
N GLY A 91 -8.17 -10.07 -1.41
CA GLY A 91 -7.55 -9.06 -0.56
C GLY A 91 -7.17 -9.57 0.84
N GLU A 92 -7.74 -10.69 1.26
CA GLU A 92 -7.47 -11.37 2.54
C GLU A 92 -6.43 -12.49 2.40
N ALA A 93 -5.91 -12.74 1.18
CA ALA A 93 -5.00 -13.84 0.92
C ALA A 93 -3.70 -13.67 1.71
N ARG A 94 -3.40 -14.68 2.54
CA ARG A 94 -2.07 -14.84 3.13
C ARG A 94 -1.11 -15.34 2.07
N ILE A 95 -0.01 -14.63 1.87
CA ILE A 95 1.00 -15.01 0.87
C ILE A 95 2.17 -15.72 1.53
N SER A 96 2.64 -16.78 0.90
CA SER A 96 3.79 -17.55 1.34
C SER A 96 4.51 -18.16 0.13
N ARG A 97 5.83 -18.25 0.21
CA ARG A 97 6.64 -18.93 -0.81
C ARG A 97 6.77 -20.41 -0.47
N ILE A 98 6.47 -21.26 -1.45
CA ILE A 98 6.67 -22.70 -1.35
C ILE A 98 8.17 -22.97 -1.23
N GLY A 99 8.55 -23.82 -0.26
CA GLY A 99 9.96 -24.06 0.08
C GLY A 99 10.62 -22.98 0.94
N GLY A 100 9.89 -21.94 1.36
CA GLY A 100 10.42 -20.86 2.20
C GLY A 100 10.95 -19.67 1.39
N ARG A 101 11.53 -18.68 2.09
CA ARG A 101 12.01 -17.43 1.45
C ARG A 101 13.26 -17.66 0.60
N ALA A 102 13.28 -17.05 -0.57
CA ALA A 102 14.48 -16.93 -1.40
C ALA A 102 15.30 -15.68 -1.01
N PRO A 103 16.61 -15.63 -1.31
CA PRO A 103 17.43 -14.43 -1.08
C PRO A 103 16.85 -13.17 -1.73
N SER A 104 16.30 -13.27 -2.95
CA SER A 104 15.67 -12.15 -3.65
C SER A 104 14.44 -11.58 -2.93
N ASP A 105 13.75 -12.38 -2.10
CA ASP A 105 12.64 -11.88 -1.28
C ASP A 105 13.14 -10.94 -0.17
N VAL A 106 14.36 -11.16 0.32
CA VAL A 106 14.97 -10.33 1.36
C VAL A 106 15.29 -8.95 0.79
N ASP A 107 15.93 -8.91 -0.39
CA ASP A 107 16.27 -7.66 -1.06
C ASP A 107 15.02 -6.86 -1.43
N PHE A 108 14.02 -7.53 -2.02
CA PHE A 108 12.75 -6.91 -2.36
C PHE A 108 12.03 -6.34 -1.14
N ARG A 109 12.00 -7.09 -0.03
CA ARG A 109 11.40 -6.65 1.23
C ARG A 109 12.10 -5.44 1.81
N ASN A 110 13.44 -5.42 1.83
CA ASN A 110 14.19 -4.27 2.33
C ASN A 110 13.86 -3.01 1.54
N LEU A 111 13.79 -3.14 0.22
CA LEU A 111 13.41 -2.05 -0.66
C LEU A 111 11.96 -1.58 -0.40
N LEU A 112 11.01 -2.51 -0.31
CA LEU A 112 9.60 -2.21 -0.04
C LEU A 112 9.41 -1.55 1.32
N TYR A 113 10.05 -2.09 2.37
CA TYR A 113 9.93 -1.58 3.73
C TYR A 113 10.60 -0.23 3.90
N THR A 114 11.67 0.07 3.15
CA THR A 114 12.27 1.41 3.12
C THR A 114 11.25 2.44 2.64
N ARG A 115 10.52 2.14 1.55
CA ARG A 115 9.48 3.02 1.02
C ARG A 115 8.30 3.19 1.96
N ILE A 116 7.77 2.07 2.49
CA ILE A 116 6.67 2.10 3.45
C ILE A 116 7.07 2.85 4.73
N GLY A 117 8.31 2.62 5.20
CA GLY A 117 8.89 3.31 6.35
C GLY A 117 9.01 4.81 6.14
N ALA A 118 9.44 5.25 4.95
CA ALA A 118 9.47 6.68 4.60
C ALA A 118 8.08 7.32 4.72
N SER A 119 7.03 6.66 4.24
CA SER A 119 5.64 7.14 4.37
C SER A 119 5.14 7.12 5.82
N ALA A 120 5.55 6.14 6.63
CA ALA A 120 5.22 6.11 8.05
C ALA A 120 5.84 7.31 8.78
N VAL A 121 7.12 7.60 8.51
CA VAL A 121 7.83 8.76 9.08
C VAL A 121 7.20 10.07 8.61
N ALA A 122 6.90 10.21 7.32
CA ALA A 122 6.21 11.39 6.79
C ALA A 122 4.83 11.59 7.47
N GLY A 123 4.07 10.52 7.66
CA GLY A 123 2.80 10.56 8.41
C GLY A 123 2.98 11.04 9.85
N GLY A 124 4.00 10.55 10.55
CA GLY A 124 4.33 11.03 11.90
C GLY A 124 4.74 12.51 11.93
N ARG A 125 5.50 12.98 10.92
CA ARG A 125 5.85 14.39 10.78
C ARG A 125 4.60 15.26 10.58
N ILE A 126 3.67 14.83 9.74
CA ILE A 126 2.40 15.54 9.51
C ILE A 126 1.61 15.68 10.81
N GLU A 127 1.42 14.57 11.56
CA GLU A 127 0.70 14.62 12.84
C GLU A 127 1.39 15.52 13.86
N ALA A 128 2.73 15.48 13.93
CA ALA A 128 3.51 16.36 14.80
C ALA A 128 3.39 17.83 14.41
N ALA A 129 3.47 18.16 13.12
CA ALA A 129 3.31 19.51 12.60
C ALA A 129 1.89 20.05 12.89
N MET A 130 0.84 19.25 12.67
CA MET A 130 -0.53 19.63 13.01
C MET A 130 -0.68 19.96 14.51
N LYS A 131 -0.11 19.12 15.39
CA LYS A 131 -0.13 19.37 16.84
C LYS A 131 0.56 20.68 17.20
N ARG A 132 1.73 20.97 16.62
CA ARG A 132 2.46 22.23 16.83
C ARG A 132 1.64 23.44 16.38
N LEU A 133 1.06 23.38 15.18
CA LEU A 133 0.22 24.46 14.66
C LEU A 133 -1.01 24.69 15.55
N ILE A 134 -1.67 23.64 16.02
CA ILE A 134 -2.81 23.74 16.95
C ILE A 134 -2.39 24.44 18.25
N LEU A 135 -1.27 24.04 18.85
CA LEU A 135 -0.77 24.67 20.08
C LEU A 135 -0.46 26.14 19.87
N HIS A 136 0.26 26.47 18.79
CA HIS A 136 0.59 27.84 18.46
C HIS A 136 -0.68 28.71 18.25
N MET A 137 -1.63 28.24 17.45
CA MET A 137 -2.84 28.99 17.12
C MET A 137 -3.83 29.10 18.29
N SER A 138 -3.81 28.14 19.22
CA SER A 138 -4.66 28.18 20.42
C SER A 138 -4.15 29.13 21.51
N GLY A 139 -2.94 29.70 21.36
CA GLY A 139 -2.33 30.58 22.35
C GLY A 139 -1.81 29.85 23.60
N THR A 140 -1.96 28.53 23.65
CA THR A 140 -1.47 27.69 24.75
C THR A 140 -0.10 27.16 24.38
N LEU A 141 0.95 27.89 24.76
CA LEU A 141 2.35 27.46 24.58
C LEU A 141 2.79 26.41 25.62
N GLU A 142 1.89 25.97 26.52
CA GLU A 142 2.23 24.88 27.43
C GLU A 142 2.48 23.60 26.62
N PRO A 143 3.68 23.01 26.70
CA PRO A 143 4.09 21.89 25.88
C PRO A 143 3.49 20.58 26.43
N ALA A 144 2.16 20.48 26.51
CA ALA A 144 1.48 19.20 26.62
C ALA A 144 1.44 18.53 25.24
N PHE A 145 2.63 18.27 24.68
CA PHE A 145 2.83 17.61 23.37
C PHE A 145 2.26 16.18 23.37
N ALA A 146 2.02 15.60 24.56
CA ALA A 146 1.83 14.20 24.81
C ALA A 146 0.36 13.73 24.90
N ASP A 147 -0.60 14.59 25.26
CA ASP A 147 -1.94 14.11 25.65
C ASP A 147 -2.98 14.09 24.53
N ALA A 148 -2.63 14.56 23.33
CA ALA A 148 -3.49 14.41 22.16
C ALA A 148 -3.28 13.03 21.53
N GLU A 149 -3.98 12.01 22.04
CA GLU A 149 -4.23 10.72 21.36
C GLU A 149 -5.12 10.86 20.10
N ASP A 150 -5.35 12.10 19.67
CA ASP A 150 -6.16 12.42 18.51
C ASP A 150 -5.57 11.77 17.25
N GLN A 151 -6.42 10.99 16.60
CA GLN A 151 -6.16 10.46 15.26
C GLN A 151 -6.10 11.60 14.25
N TRP A 152 -5.40 11.39 13.13
CA TRP A 152 -5.24 12.37 12.05
C TRP A 152 -6.49 13.19 11.72
N LEU A 153 -7.64 12.53 11.53
CA LEU A 153 -8.90 13.20 11.19
C LEU A 153 -9.33 14.21 12.25
N THR A 154 -9.11 13.89 13.52
CA THR A 154 -9.40 14.77 14.65
C THR A 154 -8.42 15.94 14.69
N LEU A 155 -7.13 15.69 14.47
CA LEU A 155 -6.10 16.74 14.38
C LEU A 155 -6.41 17.73 13.26
N GLU A 156 -6.73 17.25 12.06
CA GLU A 156 -7.06 18.08 10.91
C GLU A 156 -8.27 18.98 11.18
N LYS A 157 -9.33 18.43 11.80
CA LYS A 157 -10.52 19.19 12.20
C LYS A 157 -10.19 20.27 13.23
N LYS A 158 -9.39 19.94 14.25
CA LYS A 158 -8.96 20.88 15.30
C LYS A 158 -8.09 21.99 14.71
N LEU A 159 -7.13 21.64 13.85
CA LEU A 159 -6.27 22.62 13.19
C LEU A 159 -7.08 23.56 12.29
N ARG A 160 -8.00 23.03 11.50
CA ARG A 160 -8.87 23.88 10.67
C ARG A 160 -9.69 24.85 11.52
N ALA A 161 -10.25 24.38 12.64
CA ALA A 161 -11.00 25.24 13.56
C ALA A 161 -10.12 26.34 14.18
N ALA A 162 -8.89 26.00 14.59
CA ALA A 162 -7.94 26.95 15.15
C ALA A 162 -7.51 28.00 14.10
N ALA A 163 -7.19 27.57 12.88
CA ALA A 163 -6.83 28.47 11.78
C ALA A 163 -7.98 29.42 11.41
N MET A 164 -9.23 28.93 11.36
CA MET A 164 -10.40 29.79 11.13
C MET A 164 -10.61 30.83 12.25
N ALA A 165 -10.32 30.50 13.50
CA ALA A 165 -10.40 31.45 14.62
C ALA A 165 -9.32 32.54 14.55
N VAL A 166 -8.15 32.22 13.99
CA VAL A 166 -7.04 33.17 13.77
C VAL A 166 -7.30 34.09 12.56
N GLY A 167 -8.08 33.62 11.57
CA GLY A 167 -8.49 34.42 10.41
C GLY A 167 -7.40 34.54 9.33
N GLU A 168 -7.31 35.70 8.67
CA GLU A 168 -6.39 35.92 7.52
C GLU A 168 -4.93 35.55 7.81
N ARG A 169 -4.49 35.66 9.07
CA ARG A 169 -3.13 35.29 9.49
C ARG A 169 -2.81 33.80 9.37
N ALA A 170 -3.80 32.95 9.17
CA ALA A 170 -3.65 31.50 9.02
C ALA A 170 -4.19 30.99 7.68
N ALA A 171 -4.36 31.85 6.68
CA ALA A 171 -4.86 31.49 5.35
C ALA A 171 -4.00 30.39 4.69
N ASP A 172 -2.67 30.51 4.78
CA ASP A 172 -1.71 29.56 4.21
C ASP A 172 -1.91 28.15 4.80
N VAL A 173 -2.23 28.04 6.10
CA VAL A 173 -2.50 26.74 6.74
C VAL A 173 -3.78 26.12 6.20
N ILE A 174 -4.82 26.91 5.97
CA ILE A 174 -6.06 26.42 5.35
C ILE A 174 -5.78 25.93 3.92
N GLU A 175 -5.00 26.66 3.13
CA GLU A 175 -4.62 26.25 1.78
C GLU A 175 -3.85 24.92 1.77
N VAL A 176 -2.90 24.75 2.70
CA VAL A 176 -2.18 23.49 2.88
C VAL A 176 -3.15 22.35 3.21
N LEU A 177 -4.07 22.54 4.17
CA LEU A 177 -5.07 21.53 4.51
C LEU A 177 -5.99 21.17 3.33
N ASP A 178 -6.43 22.16 2.57
CA ASP A 178 -7.26 21.97 1.37
C ASP A 178 -6.51 21.17 0.30
N TRP A 179 -5.22 21.48 0.08
CA TRP A 179 -4.35 20.70 -0.80
C TRP A 179 -4.21 19.26 -0.33
N GLY A 180 -4.02 19.02 0.97
CA GLY A 180 -3.92 17.69 1.55
C GLY A 180 -5.18 16.86 1.34
N GLN A 181 -6.35 17.48 1.50
CA GLN A 181 -7.65 16.86 1.23
C GLN A 181 -7.84 16.56 -0.27
N ALA A 182 -7.53 17.51 -1.14
CA ALA A 182 -7.64 17.34 -2.59
C ALA A 182 -6.74 16.21 -3.12
N ASN A 183 -5.56 16.04 -2.52
CA ASN A 183 -4.60 14.99 -2.87
C ASN A 183 -4.79 13.67 -2.10
N LYS A 184 -5.82 13.59 -1.23
CA LYS A 184 -6.17 12.36 -0.48
C LYS A 184 -5.00 11.80 0.35
N ILE A 185 -4.22 12.69 0.97
CA ILE A 185 -2.97 12.33 1.66
C ILE A 185 -3.22 11.31 2.77
N ARG A 186 -4.30 11.49 3.53
CA ARG A 186 -4.69 10.58 4.62
C ARG A 186 -5.05 9.19 4.09
N GLU A 187 -5.79 9.11 2.99
CA GLU A 187 -6.17 7.86 2.35
C GLU A 187 -4.93 7.13 1.82
N ILE A 188 -4.01 7.85 1.16
CA ILE A 188 -2.72 7.31 0.72
C ILE A 188 -1.96 6.69 1.90
N ARG A 189 -1.78 7.44 2.98
CA ARG A 189 -1.11 6.93 4.19
C ARG A 189 -1.82 5.71 4.76
N ASN A 190 -3.14 5.74 4.87
CA ASN A 190 -3.89 4.62 5.42
C ASN A 190 -3.78 3.36 4.56
N ASP A 191 -3.82 3.51 3.24
CA ASP A 191 -3.65 2.40 2.32
C ASP A 191 -2.22 1.86 2.34
N MET A 192 -1.22 2.68 2.68
CA MET A 192 0.16 2.22 2.85
C MET A 192 0.40 1.50 4.19
N ILE A 193 -0.12 2.03 5.28
CA ILE A 193 0.20 1.55 6.64
C ILE A 193 -0.70 0.39 7.08
N HIS A 194 -1.96 0.35 6.61
CA HIS A 194 -2.94 -0.62 7.07
C HIS A 194 -3.21 -1.74 6.04
N ALA A 195 -2.36 -1.90 5.04
CA ALA A 195 -2.48 -2.96 4.05
C ALA A 195 -1.61 -4.18 4.38
N TYR A 196 -2.02 -5.34 3.88
CA TYR A 196 -1.25 -6.57 3.91
C TYR A 196 -0.36 -6.65 2.67
N TRP A 197 0.91 -6.27 2.82
CA TRP A 197 1.88 -6.23 1.72
C TRP A 197 2.41 -7.61 1.35
N TRP A 198 2.46 -7.89 0.05
CA TRP A 198 3.04 -9.12 -0.49
C TRP A 198 4.56 -8.92 -0.63
N ASP A 199 5.30 -9.31 0.40
CA ASP A 199 6.74 -8.99 0.54
C ASP A 199 7.69 -10.04 -0.07
N TYR A 200 7.32 -10.54 -1.25
CA TYR A 200 8.06 -11.55 -2.02
C TYR A 200 8.49 -11.01 -3.39
N SER A 201 9.67 -11.37 -3.86
CA SER A 201 10.11 -10.98 -5.21
C SER A 201 9.22 -11.62 -6.30
N ASN A 202 9.11 -10.95 -7.45
CA ASN A 202 8.33 -11.35 -8.63
C ASN A 202 6.80 -11.28 -8.47
N VAL A 203 6.30 -10.69 -7.39
CA VAL A 203 4.85 -10.45 -7.19
C VAL A 203 4.46 -8.98 -7.44
N GLY A 204 5.40 -8.16 -7.91
CA GLY A 204 5.25 -6.71 -7.99
C GLY A 204 5.00 -6.02 -6.64
N ILE A 205 4.69 -4.73 -6.67
CA ILE A 205 4.27 -3.99 -5.48
C ILE A 205 2.76 -4.20 -5.30
N THR A 206 2.45 -5.24 -4.54
CA THR A 206 1.08 -5.73 -4.35
C THR A 206 0.69 -5.73 -2.88
N ARG A 207 -0.55 -5.34 -2.60
CA ARG A 207 -1.11 -5.35 -1.25
C ARG A 207 -2.58 -5.73 -1.24
N GLY A 208 -2.98 -6.45 -0.20
CA GLY A 208 -4.39 -6.66 0.15
C GLY A 208 -4.87 -5.57 1.10
N ARG A 209 -6.07 -5.05 0.88
CA ARG A 209 -6.71 -4.08 1.78
C ARG A 209 -8.06 -4.62 2.21
N VAL A 210 -8.30 -4.67 3.52
CA VAL A 210 -9.61 -4.98 4.10
C VAL A 210 -10.21 -3.70 4.67
N HIS A 211 -11.40 -3.37 4.19
CA HIS A 211 -12.14 -2.18 4.58
C HIS A 211 -13.06 -2.48 5.76
N ARG A 212 -13.45 -1.43 6.49
CA ARG A 212 -14.34 -1.57 7.66
C ARG A 212 -15.75 -2.07 7.31
N ASP A 213 -16.16 -1.91 6.05
CA ASP A 213 -17.45 -2.37 5.55
C ASP A 213 -17.46 -3.88 5.20
N GLY A 214 -16.35 -4.59 5.44
CA GLY A 214 -16.19 -6.01 5.16
C GLY A 214 -15.84 -6.32 3.71
N THR A 215 -15.61 -5.31 2.87
CA THR A 215 -15.05 -5.52 1.53
C THR A 215 -13.53 -5.55 1.58
N SER A 216 -12.92 -6.22 0.62
CA SER A 216 -11.49 -6.22 0.41
C SER A 216 -11.14 -6.00 -1.06
N GLU A 217 -9.91 -5.58 -1.29
CA GLU A 217 -9.36 -5.36 -2.62
C GLU A 217 -7.89 -5.77 -2.67
N VAL A 218 -7.45 -6.19 -3.85
CA VAL A 218 -6.03 -6.33 -4.17
C VAL A 218 -5.61 -5.11 -4.98
N ILE A 219 -4.61 -4.39 -4.47
CA ILE A 219 -4.07 -3.19 -5.10
C ILE A 219 -2.69 -3.53 -5.64
N LEU A 220 -2.51 -3.25 -6.93
CA LEU A 220 -1.23 -3.38 -7.62
C LEU A 220 -0.79 -2.02 -8.11
N MET A 221 0.46 -1.67 -7.81
CA MET A 221 1.05 -0.41 -8.19
C MET A 221 2.45 -0.60 -8.73
N THR A 222 2.92 0.37 -9.50
CA THR A 222 4.32 0.41 -9.94
C THR A 222 5.20 1.04 -8.85
N PRO A 223 6.53 0.82 -8.88
CA PRO A 223 7.46 1.55 -8.02
C PRO A 223 7.30 3.06 -8.09
N GLU A 224 7.07 3.60 -9.29
CA GLU A 224 6.92 5.04 -9.52
C GLU A 224 5.63 5.59 -8.91
N GLN A 225 4.55 4.81 -8.93
CA GLN A 225 3.31 5.17 -8.25
C GLN A 225 3.51 5.21 -6.72
N LEU A 226 4.21 4.20 -6.17
CA LEU A 226 4.53 4.18 -4.75
C LEU A 226 5.43 5.36 -4.36
N ASP A 227 6.46 5.66 -5.16
CA ASP A 227 7.39 6.76 -4.93
C ASP A 227 6.68 8.12 -5.06
N SER A 228 5.76 8.28 -6.01
CA SER A 228 4.89 9.46 -6.15
C SER A 228 4.02 9.68 -4.90
N ASP A 229 3.40 8.61 -4.39
CA ASP A 229 2.58 8.68 -3.18
C ASP A 229 3.40 8.99 -1.92
N CYS A 230 4.62 8.44 -1.81
CA CYS A 230 5.57 8.80 -0.76
C CYS A 230 5.95 10.29 -0.86
N GLY A 231 6.23 10.79 -2.06
CA GLY A 231 6.57 12.19 -2.31
C GLY A 231 5.45 13.15 -1.93
N LYS A 232 4.20 12.82 -2.21
CA LYS A 232 3.04 13.63 -1.76
C LYS A 232 2.97 13.75 -0.23
N LEU A 233 3.23 12.66 0.49
CA LEU A 233 3.27 12.67 1.96
C LEU A 233 4.41 13.55 2.48
N GLN A 234 5.59 13.47 1.88
CA GLN A 234 6.74 14.29 2.26
C GLN A 234 6.46 15.78 2.01
N ASN A 235 5.95 16.12 0.82
CA ASN A 235 5.61 17.50 0.47
C ASN A 235 4.54 18.07 1.41
N TYR A 236 3.55 17.26 1.81
CA TYR A 236 2.54 17.71 2.77
C TYR A 236 3.14 17.98 4.16
N ALA A 237 4.03 17.10 4.62
CA ALA A 237 4.74 17.26 5.88
C ALA A 237 5.57 18.55 5.87
N GLU A 238 6.29 18.80 4.77
CA GLU A 238 7.12 19.98 4.60
C GLU A 238 6.29 21.27 4.51
N ALA A 239 5.15 21.24 3.82
CA ALA A 239 4.26 22.40 3.74
C ALA A 239 3.69 22.77 5.12
N LEU A 240 3.29 21.79 5.93
CA LEU A 240 2.84 22.01 7.30
C LEU A 240 3.98 22.47 8.23
N ASP A 241 5.18 21.88 8.10
CA ASP A 241 6.35 22.31 8.87
C ASP A 241 6.77 23.74 8.49
N SER A 242 6.73 24.11 7.20
CA SER A 242 7.06 25.46 6.73
C SER A 242 6.10 26.53 7.27
N ALA A 243 4.84 26.15 7.52
CA ALA A 243 3.89 27.03 8.19
C ALA A 243 4.26 27.31 9.67
N MET A 244 5.24 26.60 10.23
CA MET A 244 5.82 26.86 11.55
C MET A 244 7.06 27.77 11.52
N ASP A 245 7.50 28.23 10.35
CA ASP A 245 8.71 29.03 10.23
C ASP A 245 8.61 30.35 11.01
N GLY A 246 9.64 30.63 11.81
CA GLY A 246 9.72 31.84 12.63
C GLY A 246 8.81 31.87 13.87
N ILE A 247 7.97 30.86 14.10
CA ILE A 247 7.02 30.82 15.22
C ILE A 247 7.27 29.68 16.23
N TRP A 248 8.21 28.78 15.94
CA TRP A 248 8.59 27.67 16.82
C TRP A 248 10.09 27.65 17.13
N LEU A 249 10.48 26.84 18.12
CA LEU A 249 11.89 26.59 18.42
C LEU A 249 12.54 25.85 17.24
N ASN A 250 13.59 26.46 16.69
CA ASN A 250 14.37 25.89 15.59
C ASN A 250 15.77 25.50 16.06
N ILE A 251 16.18 24.28 15.68
CA ILE A 251 17.55 23.81 15.81
C ILE A 251 18.14 23.76 14.40
N TYR A 252 19.21 24.52 14.18
CA TYR A 252 19.90 24.56 12.90
C TYR A 252 21.08 23.59 12.93
N LEU A 253 21.12 22.66 12.00
CA LEU A 253 22.27 21.80 11.77
C LEU A 253 23.33 22.56 10.95
N PRO A 254 24.63 22.28 11.13
CA PRO A 254 25.66 22.88 10.29
C PRO A 254 25.43 22.50 8.83
N ARG A 255 25.81 23.39 7.91
CA ARG A 255 25.88 23.02 6.49
C ARG A 255 26.82 21.82 6.35
N LEU A 256 26.44 20.83 5.54
CA LEU A 256 27.39 19.83 5.11
C LEU A 256 28.45 20.57 4.28
N ASN A 257 29.72 20.48 4.69
CA ASN A 257 30.79 20.93 3.83
C ASN A 257 30.82 19.96 2.64
N ASP A 258 30.40 20.40 1.46
CA ASP A 258 30.81 19.74 0.23
C ASP A 258 32.34 19.82 0.25
N GLU A 259 33.03 18.69 0.38
CA GLU A 259 34.49 18.69 0.33
C GLU A 259 34.92 19.42 -0.94
N PRO A 260 35.90 20.34 -0.87
CA PRO A 260 36.53 20.84 -2.09
C PRO A 260 37.08 19.61 -2.82
N THR A 261 36.60 19.41 -4.04
CA THR A 261 37.15 18.41 -4.96
C THR A 261 38.66 18.60 -5.01
N ALA A 262 39.39 17.59 -4.51
CA ALA A 262 40.84 17.53 -4.59
C ALA A 262 41.32 17.36 -6.02
#